data_AF-A0A2G9V032-F1
#
_entry.id   AF-A0A2G9V032-F1
#
_cell.length_a   1.000
_cell.length_b   1.000
_cell.length_c   1.000
_cell.angle_alpha   90.00
_cell.angle_beta   90.00
_cell.angle_gamma   90.00
#
_symmetry.space_group_name_H-M   'P 1'
#
loop_
_entity.id
_entity.type
_entity.pdbx_description
1 polymer ?
#
loop_
_entity_poly.entity_id
_entity_poly.type
_entity_poly.pdbx_seq_one_letter_code
_entity_poly.pdbx_strand_id
1 'polypeptide(L)'
;MLLRLWQQSSLNGSLTDEKLLTAFIPSDDAFSNNEFKKLIGNQKLADIFVRRYLVDEPLCEFDLRHNPGEIRIQTYANMNGEGLRPTSSDGETYIDGARVEEPEIVLSNGVVYVLESTIAKNYVATQPADDRRRATNVLSILS
;
A
#
# COMPACT_ATOMS: atom_id res chain seq x y z
N MET A 1 -7.79 17.14 -3.53
CA MET A 1 -6.47 17.51 -4.11
C MET A 1 -5.75 16.31 -4.70
N LEU A 2 -5.97 15.13 -4.12
CA LEU A 2 -5.35 13.88 -4.55
C LEU A 2 -5.52 13.62 -6.04
N LEU A 3 -6.72 13.83 -6.61
CA LEU A 3 -7.00 13.59 -8.03
C LEU A 3 -5.96 14.23 -8.99
N ARG A 4 -5.43 15.42 -8.67
CA ARG A 4 -4.39 16.05 -9.48
C ARG A 4 -3.05 15.33 -9.40
N LEU A 5 -2.69 14.77 -8.25
CA LEU A 5 -1.48 13.94 -8.11
C LEU A 5 -1.60 12.66 -8.92
N TRP A 6 -2.75 12.00 -8.84
CA TRP A 6 -3.03 10.80 -9.64
C TRP A 6 -2.94 11.11 -11.14
N GLN A 7 -3.55 12.22 -11.57
CA GLN A 7 -3.49 12.68 -12.96
C GLN A 7 -2.08 13.04 -13.45
N GLN A 8 -1.21 13.55 -12.57
CA GLN A 8 0.17 13.86 -12.93
C GLN A 8 1.10 12.65 -12.92
N SER A 9 0.71 11.58 -12.23
CA SER A 9 1.49 10.36 -12.24
C SER A 9 1.50 9.74 -13.64
N SER A 10 2.60 9.07 -13.98
CA SER A 10 2.72 8.33 -15.24
C SER A 10 1.76 7.12 -15.32
N LEU A 11 1.01 6.84 -14.25
CA LEU A 11 0.21 5.63 -14.07
C LEU A 11 -1.24 5.73 -14.54
N ASN A 12 -1.71 6.89 -15.04
CA ASN A 12 -3.08 7.01 -15.56
C ASN A 12 -3.42 5.93 -16.60
N GLY A 13 -2.47 5.55 -17.46
CA GLY A 13 -2.69 4.50 -18.45
C GLY A 13 -2.76 3.09 -17.86
N SER A 14 -2.00 2.82 -16.79
CA SER A 14 -1.98 1.51 -16.12
C SER A 14 -3.24 1.24 -15.29
N LEU A 15 -3.90 2.31 -14.81
CA LEU A 15 -5.18 2.20 -14.09
C LEU A 15 -6.35 1.86 -15.02
N THR A 16 -6.17 1.94 -16.34
CA THR A 16 -7.21 1.63 -17.35
C THR A 16 -7.00 0.27 -18.03
N ASP A 17 -5.93 -0.45 -17.69
CA ASP A 17 -5.66 -1.79 -18.21
C ASP A 17 -6.66 -2.83 -17.67
N GLU A 18 -6.82 -3.96 -18.37
CA GLU A 18 -7.72 -5.07 -17.99
C GLU A 18 -7.25 -5.83 -16.73
N LYS A 19 -6.05 -5.53 -16.22
CA LYS A 19 -5.50 -6.20 -15.04
C LYS A 19 -6.19 -5.66 -13.79
N LEU A 20 -6.83 -6.55 -13.04
CA LEU A 20 -7.43 -6.23 -11.75
C LEU A 20 -6.37 -5.82 -10.73
N LEU A 21 -6.64 -4.74 -10.01
CA LEU A 21 -5.75 -4.18 -8.99
C LEU A 21 -6.50 -3.86 -7.69
N THR A 22 -5.74 -3.54 -6.64
CA THR A 22 -6.27 -2.92 -5.42
C THR A 22 -5.62 -1.56 -5.20
N ALA A 23 -6.43 -0.55 -4.90
CA ALA A 23 -5.95 0.77 -4.52
C ALA A 23 -6.34 1.12 -3.08
N PHE A 24 -5.35 1.41 -2.24
CA PHE A 24 -5.54 1.90 -0.88
C PHE A 24 -5.39 3.42 -0.87
N ILE A 25 -6.45 4.18 -1.14
CA ILE A 25 -6.33 5.62 -1.43
C ILE A 25 -6.56 6.41 -0.15
N PRO A 26 -5.66 7.32 0.27
CA PRO A 26 -5.93 8.19 1.40
C PRO A 26 -7.09 9.14 1.07
N SER A 27 -7.91 9.50 2.06
CA SER A 27 -8.97 10.50 1.90
C SER A 27 -8.37 11.88 1.55
N ASP A 28 -9.19 12.78 1.01
CA ASP A 28 -8.73 14.14 0.73
C ASP A 28 -8.31 14.88 2.02
N ASP A 29 -8.91 14.53 3.17
CA ASP A 29 -8.61 15.10 4.49
C ASP A 29 -7.31 14.55 5.10
N ALA A 30 -6.90 13.34 4.72
CA ALA A 30 -5.63 12.74 5.12
C ALA A 30 -4.40 13.51 4.60
N PHE A 31 -4.58 14.40 3.62
CA PHE A 31 -3.49 14.94 2.82
C PHE A 31 -3.21 16.43 3.09
N SER A 32 -2.01 16.75 3.58
CA SER A 32 -1.64 18.14 3.85
C SER A 32 -1.25 18.91 2.59
N ASN A 33 -1.61 20.20 2.53
CA ASN A 33 -1.21 21.11 1.44
C ASN A 33 0.31 21.19 1.22
N ASN A 34 1.09 21.04 2.29
CA ASN A 34 2.56 21.12 2.20
C ASN A 34 3.16 19.86 1.58
N GLU A 35 2.61 18.69 1.90
CA GLU A 35 2.98 17.44 1.25
C GLU A 35 2.61 17.46 -0.24
N PHE A 36 1.41 17.92 -0.56
CA PHE A 36 0.94 18.10 -1.94
C PHE A 36 1.89 18.94 -2.79
N LYS A 37 2.30 20.11 -2.29
CA LYS A 37 3.21 21.01 -3.02
C LYS A 37 4.57 20.37 -3.30
N LYS A 38 5.08 19.52 -2.39
CA LYS A 38 6.34 18.81 -2.59
C LYS A 38 6.23 17.76 -3.68
N LEU A 39 5.13 17.01 -3.70
CA LEU A 39 4.93 15.94 -4.69
C LEU A 39 4.63 16.49 -6.08
N ILE A 40 3.76 17.50 -6.20
CA ILE A 40 3.35 18.06 -7.49
C ILE A 40 4.50 18.75 -8.24
N GLY A 41 5.54 19.18 -7.52
CA GLY A 41 6.75 19.78 -8.08
C GLY A 41 7.78 18.77 -8.58
N ASN A 42 7.58 17.47 -8.34
CA ASN A 42 8.55 16.43 -8.70
C ASN A 42 7.83 15.14 -9.13
N GLN A 43 7.79 14.90 -10.44
CA GLN A 43 7.13 13.74 -11.03
C GLN A 43 7.63 12.40 -10.48
N LYS A 44 8.93 12.25 -10.19
CA LYS A 44 9.45 10.99 -9.62
C LYS A 44 8.90 10.74 -8.22
N LEU A 45 8.76 11.79 -7.41
CA LEU A 45 8.16 11.67 -6.07
C LEU A 45 6.67 11.40 -6.16
N ALA A 46 5.97 12.04 -7.10
CA ALA A 46 4.55 11.75 -7.37
C ALA A 46 4.34 10.30 -7.80
N ASP A 47 5.18 9.77 -8.70
CA ASP A 47 5.09 8.38 -9.16
C ASP A 47 5.35 7.39 -8.01
N ILE A 48 6.39 7.61 -7.20
CA ILE A 48 6.66 6.78 -6.00
C ILE A 48 5.49 6.86 -5.02
N PHE A 49 4.93 8.05 -4.81
CA PHE A 49 3.78 8.22 -3.93
C PHE A 49 2.57 7.43 -4.42
N VAL A 50 2.20 7.56 -5.69
CA VAL A 50 1.03 6.86 -6.26
C VAL A 50 1.23 5.34 -6.25
N ARG A 51 2.40 4.85 -6.69
CA ARG A 51 2.74 3.42 -6.67
C ARG A 51 2.67 2.79 -5.28
N ARG A 52 2.85 3.59 -4.21
CA ARG A 52 2.76 3.08 -2.83
C ARG A 52 1.37 2.55 -2.48
N TYR A 53 0.34 3.12 -3.11
CA TYR A 53 -1.06 2.82 -2.81
C TYR A 53 -1.66 1.79 -3.75
N LEU A 54 -0.90 1.25 -4.69
CA LEU A 54 -1.38 0.28 -5.68
C LEU A 54 -0.77 -1.09 -5.44
N VAL A 55 -1.62 -2.11 -5.41
CA VAL A 55 -1.25 -3.52 -5.37
C VAL A 55 -1.77 -4.19 -6.63
N ASP A 56 -0.90 -4.97 -7.26
CA ASP A 56 -1.12 -5.61 -8.56
C ASP A 56 -1.93 -6.93 -8.46
N GLU A 57 -2.89 -6.96 -7.54
CA GLU A 57 -3.74 -8.08 -7.18
C GLU A 57 -5.09 -7.54 -6.66
N PRO A 58 -6.23 -8.15 -7.01
CA PRO A 58 -7.53 -7.79 -6.42
C PRO A 58 -7.68 -8.42 -5.03
N LEU A 59 -7.65 -7.58 -3.99
CA LEU A 59 -7.76 -7.97 -2.60
C LEU A 59 -9.15 -7.60 -2.10
N CYS A 60 -9.94 -8.62 -1.78
CA CYS A 60 -11.25 -8.46 -1.15
C CYS A 60 -11.10 -8.35 0.37
N GLU A 61 -12.18 -8.00 1.06
CA GLU A 61 -12.13 -7.82 2.51
C GLU A 61 -11.71 -9.10 3.24
N PHE A 62 -12.08 -10.26 2.68
CA PHE A 62 -11.64 -11.57 3.17
C PHE A 62 -10.12 -11.77 3.12
N ASP A 63 -9.44 -11.22 2.11
CA ASP A 63 -7.98 -11.31 2.01
C ASP A 63 -7.27 -10.45 3.08
N LEU A 64 -7.85 -9.29 3.40
CA LEU A 64 -7.29 -8.33 4.34
C LEU A 64 -7.56 -8.66 5.81
N ARG A 65 -8.66 -9.36 6.09
CA ARG A 65 -9.06 -9.71 7.47
C ARG A 65 -8.12 -10.76 8.05
N HIS A 66 -7.66 -10.49 9.27
CA HIS A 66 -6.95 -11.48 10.06
C HIS A 66 -7.94 -12.43 10.75
N ASN A 67 -7.80 -13.74 10.52
CA ASN A 67 -8.62 -14.74 11.20
C ASN A 67 -8.02 -15.11 12.57
N PRO A 68 -8.78 -15.04 13.67
CA PRO A 68 -8.32 -15.50 14.97
C PRO A 68 -7.89 -16.97 14.90
N GLY A 69 -6.59 -17.23 15.11
CA GLY A 69 -5.99 -18.57 15.00
C GLY A 69 -5.02 -18.75 13.83
N GLU A 70 -4.95 -17.77 12.93
CA GLU A 70 -3.98 -17.77 11.84
C GLU A 70 -2.64 -17.19 12.31
N ILE A 71 -1.57 -18.00 12.34
CA ILE A 71 -0.21 -17.49 12.58
C ILE A 71 0.38 -17.08 11.22
N ARG A 72 -0.11 -15.97 10.66
CA ARG A 72 0.41 -15.39 9.40
C ARG A 72 0.71 -13.91 9.58
N ILE A 73 1.93 -13.51 9.20
CA ILE A 73 2.22 -12.12 8.88
C ILE A 73 1.96 -11.98 7.38
N GLN A 74 0.73 -11.58 7.02
CA GLN A 74 0.38 -11.33 5.64
C GLN A 74 0.89 -9.95 5.22
N THR A 75 1.54 -9.88 4.07
CA THR A 75 1.97 -8.62 3.46
C THR A 75 1.73 -8.65 1.97
N TYR A 76 1.29 -7.53 1.41
CA TYR A 76 1.08 -7.37 -0.03
C TYR A 76 2.11 -6.42 -0.60
N ALA A 77 2.82 -6.82 -1.65
CA ALA A 77 3.76 -5.95 -2.31
C ALA A 77 3.01 -4.89 -3.12
N ASN A 78 3.24 -3.61 -2.84
CA ASN A 78 2.75 -2.54 -3.68
C ASN A 78 3.62 -2.38 -4.95
N MET A 79 3.24 -1.46 -5.84
CA MET A 79 3.97 -1.19 -7.09
C MET A 79 5.36 -0.54 -6.88
N ASN A 80 5.74 -0.20 -5.65
CA ASN A 80 7.12 0.15 -5.27
C ASN A 80 7.93 -1.06 -4.78
N GLY A 81 7.31 -2.24 -4.63
CA GLY A 81 7.91 -3.41 -3.99
C GLY A 81 7.92 -3.35 -2.46
N GLU A 82 7.22 -2.40 -1.85
CA GLU A 82 7.11 -2.28 -0.39
C GLU A 82 5.99 -3.20 0.10
N GLY A 83 6.23 -3.97 1.16
CA GLY A 83 5.20 -4.81 1.77
C GLY A 83 4.22 -3.99 2.60
N LEU A 84 2.96 -3.92 2.18
CA LEU A 84 1.83 -3.37 2.94
C LEU A 84 1.29 -4.42 3.89
N ARG A 85 1.18 -4.11 5.18
CA ARG A 85 0.67 -5.05 6.18
C ARG A 85 -0.76 -4.67 6.60
N PRO A 86 -1.77 -5.49 6.26
CA PRO A 86 -3.07 -5.37 6.89
C PRO A 86 -3.02 -5.85 8.35
N THR A 87 -3.74 -5.17 9.22
CA THR A 87 -3.99 -5.58 10.60
C THR A 87 -5.43 -5.29 10.96
N SER A 88 -5.99 -6.07 11.88
CA SER A 88 -7.32 -5.82 12.42
C SER A 88 -7.25 -5.57 13.93
N SER A 89 -7.93 -4.53 14.41
CA SER A 89 -8.08 -4.22 15.83
C SER A 89 -9.51 -3.75 16.07
N ASP A 90 -10.17 -4.30 17.09
CA ASP A 90 -11.52 -3.88 17.51
C ASP A 90 -12.57 -3.87 16.39
N GLY A 91 -12.44 -4.78 15.42
CA GLY A 91 -13.33 -4.88 14.25
C GLY A 91 -12.97 -3.96 13.08
N GLU A 92 -12.02 -3.06 13.27
CA GLU A 92 -11.52 -2.13 12.26
C GLU A 92 -10.31 -2.72 11.51
N THR A 93 -10.19 -2.37 10.23
CA THR A 93 -9.06 -2.77 9.37
C THR A 93 -8.09 -1.60 9.21
N TYR A 94 -6.80 -1.91 9.24
CA TYR A 94 -5.71 -0.95 9.07
C TYR A 94 -4.72 -1.46 8.04
N ILE A 95 -4.19 -0.56 7.22
CA ILE A 95 -3.11 -0.84 6.26
C ILE A 95 -1.89 -0.04 6.68
N ASP A 96 -0.83 -0.73 7.12
CA ASP A 96 0.37 -0.11 7.68
C ASP A 96 0.07 0.97 8.76
N GLY A 97 -0.98 0.75 9.55
CA GLY A 97 -1.41 1.64 10.62
C GLY A 97 -2.40 2.74 10.22
N ALA A 98 -2.69 2.93 8.93
CA ALA A 98 -3.76 3.81 8.47
C ALA A 98 -5.10 3.06 8.50
N ARG A 99 -6.10 3.56 9.23
CA ARG A 99 -7.43 2.93 9.29
C ARG A 99 -8.13 3.03 7.94
N VAL A 100 -8.86 1.98 7.58
CA VAL A 100 -9.79 1.97 6.45
C VAL A 100 -11.10 2.65 6.87
N GLU A 101 -11.46 3.76 6.23
CA GLU A 101 -12.73 4.47 6.45
C GLU A 101 -13.85 3.90 5.59
N GLU A 102 -13.55 3.62 4.33
CA GLU A 102 -14.49 3.03 3.37
C GLU A 102 -13.91 1.73 2.83
N PRO A 103 -14.44 0.56 3.25
CA PRO A 103 -13.95 -0.72 2.79
C PRO A 103 -14.55 -1.12 1.43
N GLU A 104 -13.74 -1.80 0.61
CA GLU A 104 -14.15 -2.67 -0.49
C GLU A 104 -15.12 -2.04 -1.52
N ILE A 105 -14.71 -0.92 -2.11
CA ILE A 105 -15.41 -0.32 -3.25
C ILE A 105 -15.04 -1.10 -4.52
N VAL A 106 -15.97 -1.92 -5.00
CA VAL A 106 -15.78 -2.75 -6.20
C VAL A 106 -15.95 -1.92 -7.47
N LEU A 107 -14.96 -2.01 -8.36
CA LEU A 107 -14.94 -1.35 -9.67
C LEU A 107 -14.77 -2.39 -10.79
N SER A 108 -14.95 -1.97 -12.05
CA SER A 108 -14.77 -2.86 -13.21
C SER A 108 -13.33 -3.36 -13.40
N ASN A 109 -12.36 -2.68 -12.81
CA ASN A 109 -10.92 -2.90 -12.96
C ASN A 109 -10.20 -3.14 -11.62
N GLY A 110 -10.93 -3.39 -10.53
CA GLY A 110 -10.29 -3.64 -9.24
C GLY A 110 -11.16 -3.31 -8.02
N VAL A 111 -10.48 -3.12 -6.89
CA VAL A 111 -11.08 -2.79 -5.60
C VAL A 111 -10.38 -1.57 -5.01
N VAL A 112 -11.16 -0.67 -4.40
CA VAL A 112 -10.64 0.52 -3.71
C VAL A 112 -10.97 0.44 -2.21
N TYR A 113 -10.02 0.85 -1.38
CA TYR A 113 -10.20 1.08 0.04
C TYR A 113 -9.78 2.52 0.36
N VAL A 114 -10.60 3.27 1.09
CA VAL A 114 -10.28 4.64 1.49
C VAL A 114 -9.63 4.63 2.86
N LEU A 115 -8.48 5.30 3.01
CA LEU A 115 -7.72 5.38 4.26
C LEU A 115 -7.87 6.74 4.93
N GLU A 116 -7.97 6.77 6.27
CA GLU A 116 -8.08 8.02 7.04
C GLU A 116 -6.78 8.84 7.08
N SER A 117 -5.65 8.23 6.71
CA SER A 117 -4.32 8.83 6.77
C SER A 117 -3.41 8.30 5.65
N THR A 118 -2.30 9.01 5.40
CA THR A 118 -1.29 8.57 4.43
C THR A 118 -0.45 7.42 4.99
N ILE A 119 0.03 6.54 4.11
CA ILE A 119 0.97 5.49 4.49
C ILE A 119 2.35 6.12 4.68
N ALA A 120 2.72 6.32 5.95
CA ALA A 120 4.00 6.89 6.34
C ALA A 120 5.12 5.83 6.26
N LYS A 121 5.72 5.67 5.08
CA LYS A 121 7.00 4.97 4.92
C LYS A 121 8.10 5.95 4.55
N ASN A 122 9.24 5.86 5.23
CA ASN A 122 10.42 6.64 4.90
C ASN A 122 10.75 6.45 3.41
N TYR A 123 10.79 7.52 2.63
CA TYR A 123 11.16 7.52 1.21
C TYR A 123 12.64 7.14 0.94
N VAL A 124 13.36 6.67 1.97
CA VAL A 124 14.75 6.28 1.86
C VAL A 124 14.80 4.97 1.08
N ALA A 125 15.01 5.09 -0.22
CA ALA A 125 15.44 4.07 -1.16
C ALA A 125 15.07 2.63 -0.75
N THR A 126 13.97 2.13 -1.29
CA THR A 126 13.82 0.72 -1.64
C THR A 126 14.83 0.38 -2.75
N GLN A 127 16.12 0.59 -2.49
CA GLN A 127 17.09 -0.39 -2.95
C GLN A 127 16.83 -1.63 -2.10
N PRO A 128 16.68 -2.82 -2.69
CA PRO A 128 16.88 -4.01 -1.90
C PRO A 128 18.27 -3.86 -1.29
N ALA A 129 18.33 -3.62 0.03
CA ALA A 129 19.56 -3.86 0.74
C ALA A 129 19.94 -5.30 0.38
N ASP A 130 21.15 -5.48 -0.13
CA ASP A 130 21.86 -6.76 -0.14
C ASP A 130 22.13 -7.16 1.31
N ASP A 131 21.07 -7.24 2.12
CA ASP A 131 21.06 -7.92 3.39
C ASP A 131 21.10 -9.38 3.02
N ARG A 132 22.33 -9.87 2.95
CA ARG A 132 22.65 -11.28 3.14
C ARG A 132 22.03 -11.72 4.46
N ARG A 133 20.72 -11.97 4.46
CA ARG A 133 20.07 -12.81 5.46
C ARG A 133 20.68 -14.18 5.25
N ARG A 134 21.79 -14.45 5.95
CA ARG A 134 22.18 -15.82 6.23
C ARG A 134 20.99 -16.42 6.95
N ALA A 135 20.18 -17.18 6.22
CA ALA A 135 19.21 -18.07 6.81
C ALA A 135 20.02 -19.08 7.65
N THR A 136 20.19 -18.77 8.92
CA THR A 136 20.81 -19.67 9.88
C THR A 136 19.80 -20.79 10.12
N ASN A 137 20.16 -22.02 9.74
CA ASN A 137 19.32 -23.19 9.95
C ASN A 137 19.15 -23.41 11.47
N VAL A 138 17.96 -23.77 11.93
CA VAL A 138 17.67 -24.06 13.35
C VAL A 138 18.65 -25.10 13.92
N LEU A 139 19.11 -26.04 13.09
CA LEU A 139 20.11 -27.05 13.46
C LEU A 139 21.47 -26.47 13.87
N SER A 140 21.80 -25.24 13.46
CA SER A 140 23.08 -24.59 13.83
C SER A 140 23.05 -23.82 15.16
N ILE A 141 21.90 -23.75 15.83
CA ILE A 141 21.75 -23.12 17.16
C ILE A 141 21.70 -24.16 18.28
N LEU A 142 21.37 -25.41 17.95
CA LEU A 142 21.12 -26.48 18.92
C LEU A 142 22.33 -27.42 19.15
N SER A 143 23.53 -27.02 18.72
CA SER A 143 24.79 -27.76 18.95
C SER A 143 25.60 -27.18 20.10
#